data_AF-A0A9W8IFM2-F1
#
_entry.id   AF-A0A9W8IFM2-F1
#
_cell.length_a   1.000
_cell.length_b   1.000
_cell.length_c   1.000
_cell.angle_alpha   90.00
_cell.angle_beta   90.00
_cell.angle_gamma   90.00
#
_symmetry.space_group_name_H-M   'P 1'
#
loop_
_entity.id
_entity.type
_entity.pdbx_description
1 polymer ?
#
loop_
_entity_poly.entity_id
_entity_poly.type
_entity_poly.pdbx_seq_one_letter_code
_entity_poly.pdbx_strand_id
1 'polypeptide(L)'
;MSEETSEQQTLAPPKASKAESSQTLPKKYGDDPSSAIDAQAALVMQKGFLDDVIDGIQLGLIVIVLICLIFVAVFAGSLPTVFPATQPLYDFAMSLPALFASLPECMVAAKEGFPKSLEEATLLAAVASAWFGEMLHRMPYKECVLLFSWATYFWEAKLDIRQRDRLHEVRRPATIAQFVSRQAYLEASAYGLDKSSLVLVKNAFMQAQTTAIIVYDLTPWMWNVVGDAMQTHLGLGAEYEITRSIAYFVAATLISTMLSLPFDLYSTFVVEKKHGFNKQTAALFFSDLAKNLMLTFFLGSPILALFLWVIGKTGSQFYLYAWALLAAVQLLIIVIYPTFIQPMFNKFSPLPEGELRTAIEALASRLGFPLKKLYVVDGSKRSSHSNAYVFGFFKSKRIVVFDTLIEQCTTEEIVAIIGHELGHWKKNHVLRMLSAVQVQTFVIFFAFSHFIGEEAMYRSFGMDTMPVLIGFTFFQYLYQPLDSLLTFASNVMSRKHEFEADEFSKKLGYGKELASSLIKLQIENKGNMNPDPLYSAYHYSHPPLVERLNAINDPEVAPKTE
;
A
#
# COMPACT_ATOMS: atom_id res chain seq x y z
N MET A 1 -63.23 -56.56 -14.87
CA MET A 1 -63.13 -58.00 -14.61
C MET A 1 -61.90 -58.50 -15.34
N SER A 2 -61.07 -59.27 -14.63
CA SER A 2 -60.09 -60.22 -15.16
C SER A 2 -59.11 -59.74 -16.24
N GLU A 3 -57.90 -59.48 -15.77
CA GLU A 3 -56.64 -60.04 -16.25
C GLU A 3 -56.68 -61.32 -17.11
N GLU A 4 -55.64 -61.41 -17.97
CA GLU A 4 -54.89 -62.61 -18.38
C GLU A 4 -55.54 -63.66 -19.30
N THR A 5 -54.85 -64.40 -20.20
CA THR A 5 -53.45 -64.48 -20.71
C THR A 5 -53.41 -65.42 -21.94
N SER A 6 -52.30 -65.38 -22.72
CA SER A 6 -51.68 -66.40 -23.62
C SER A 6 -51.29 -65.79 -24.99
N GLU A 7 -50.03 -65.37 -25.21
CA GLU A 7 -48.88 -66.09 -25.86
C GLU A 7 -49.12 -66.46 -27.35
N GLN A 8 -48.23 -66.26 -28.35
CA GLN A 8 -46.77 -66.09 -28.40
C GLN A 8 -46.27 -65.65 -29.80
N GLN A 9 -44.97 -65.29 -29.88
CA GLN A 9 -44.07 -65.06 -31.04
C GLN A 9 -44.06 -63.66 -31.68
N THR A 10 -42.94 -62.97 -31.93
CA THR A 10 -41.47 -63.12 -31.79
C THR A 10 -40.89 -61.71 -32.12
N LEU A 11 -39.82 -61.13 -31.55
CA LEU A 11 -38.38 -61.37 -31.70
C LEU A 11 -37.62 -60.19 -31.01
N ALA A 12 -36.43 -60.45 -30.46
CA ALA A 12 -35.62 -59.55 -29.61
C ALA A 12 -34.69 -58.55 -30.38
N PRO A 13 -34.08 -57.53 -29.70
CA PRO A 13 -33.37 -56.37 -30.29
C PRO A 13 -31.82 -56.52 -30.28
N PRO A 14 -30.97 -55.55 -30.76
CA PRO A 14 -30.51 -54.45 -29.87
C PRO A 14 -29.89 -53.15 -30.50
N LYS A 15 -29.60 -52.18 -29.59
CA LYS A 15 -28.63 -51.04 -29.60
C LYS A 15 -28.97 -49.71 -30.31
N ALA A 16 -29.12 -48.66 -29.50
CA ALA A 16 -28.76 -47.30 -29.87
C ALA A 16 -28.10 -46.56 -28.68
N SER A 17 -26.91 -46.04 -28.95
CA SER A 17 -26.04 -45.24 -28.07
C SER A 17 -26.67 -43.89 -27.72
N LYS A 18 -26.61 -43.49 -26.43
CA LYS A 18 -26.84 -42.12 -25.99
C LYS A 18 -25.52 -41.35 -26.14
N ALA A 19 -25.48 -40.42 -27.11
CA ALA A 19 -24.47 -39.37 -27.16
C ALA A 19 -24.97 -38.18 -26.33
N GLU A 20 -24.14 -37.75 -25.36
CA GLU A 20 -24.31 -36.54 -24.57
C GLU A 20 -24.23 -35.30 -25.47
N SER A 21 -25.23 -34.43 -25.39
CA SER A 21 -25.24 -33.13 -26.06
C SER A 21 -24.39 -32.13 -25.27
N SER A 22 -23.29 -31.66 -25.86
CA SER A 22 -22.54 -30.51 -25.37
C SER A 22 -23.44 -29.27 -25.35
N GLN A 23 -23.62 -28.65 -24.18
CA GLN A 23 -24.27 -27.35 -24.05
C GLN A 23 -23.39 -26.28 -24.71
N THR A 24 -23.86 -25.72 -25.82
CA THR A 24 -23.29 -24.52 -26.45
C THR A 24 -23.74 -23.28 -25.68
N LEU A 25 -22.76 -22.50 -25.20
CA LEU A 25 -22.97 -21.21 -24.53
C LEU A 25 -23.67 -20.21 -25.47
N PRO A 26 -24.63 -19.41 -24.98
CA PRO A 26 -25.42 -18.52 -25.83
C PRO A 26 -24.63 -17.26 -26.24
N LYS A 27 -24.75 -16.89 -27.53
CA LYS A 27 -24.32 -15.61 -28.11
C LYS A 27 -24.98 -14.45 -27.37
N LYS A 28 -24.23 -13.77 -26.52
CA LYS A 28 -24.64 -12.52 -25.87
C LYS A 28 -23.39 -11.64 -25.87
N TYR A 29 -23.54 -10.34 -26.13
CA TYR A 29 -22.49 -9.31 -26.01
C TYR A 29 -21.60 -9.04 -27.26
N GLY A 30 -22.20 -8.48 -28.31
CA GLY A 30 -21.76 -7.22 -28.94
C GLY A 30 -20.43 -7.10 -29.72
N ASP A 31 -19.52 -8.06 -29.68
CA ASP A 31 -18.36 -8.14 -30.57
C ASP A 31 -18.30 -9.56 -31.17
N ASP A 32 -17.80 -9.70 -32.41
CA ASP A 32 -17.71 -10.98 -33.12
C ASP A 32 -16.86 -11.98 -32.29
N PRO A 33 -17.40 -13.16 -31.91
CA PRO A 33 -16.69 -14.09 -31.05
C PRO A 33 -15.54 -14.74 -31.81
N SER A 34 -14.32 -14.24 -31.60
CA SER A 34 -13.12 -15.01 -31.92
C SER A 34 -12.83 -15.96 -30.76
N SER A 35 -12.49 -17.21 -31.07
CA SER A 35 -12.25 -18.28 -30.09
C SER A 35 -11.18 -17.92 -29.05
N ALA A 36 -10.23 -17.04 -29.38
CA ALA A 36 -9.21 -16.56 -28.47
C ALA A 36 -9.75 -15.63 -27.37
N ILE A 37 -10.69 -14.73 -27.70
CA ILE A 37 -11.29 -13.82 -26.72
C ILE A 37 -12.18 -14.61 -25.76
N ASP A 38 -12.90 -15.62 -26.26
CA ASP A 38 -13.74 -16.48 -25.41
C ASP A 38 -12.91 -17.41 -24.53
N ALA A 39 -11.77 -17.91 -25.01
CA ALA A 39 -10.80 -18.62 -24.17
C ALA A 39 -10.23 -17.70 -23.07
N GLN A 40 -9.89 -16.45 -23.39
CA GLN A 40 -9.43 -15.48 -22.40
C GLN A 40 -10.52 -15.13 -21.38
N ALA A 41 -11.77 -14.99 -21.83
CA ALA A 41 -12.91 -14.77 -20.95
C ALA A 41 -13.14 -15.96 -20.01
N ALA A 42 -12.98 -17.20 -20.52
CA ALA A 42 -13.06 -18.40 -19.69
C ALA A 42 -11.95 -18.44 -18.63
N LEU A 43 -10.71 -18.04 -18.97
CA LEU A 43 -9.61 -17.91 -18.01
C LEU A 43 -9.91 -16.88 -16.92
N VAL A 44 -10.50 -15.73 -17.28
CA VAL A 44 -10.91 -14.70 -16.32
C VAL A 44 -12.07 -15.18 -15.44
N MET A 45 -13.01 -15.95 -15.97
CA MET A 45 -14.10 -16.52 -15.16
C MET A 45 -13.66 -17.68 -14.26
N GLN A 46 -12.56 -18.36 -14.60
CA GLN A 46 -12.12 -19.54 -13.89
C GLN A 46 -11.71 -19.17 -12.46
N LYS A 47 -12.52 -19.60 -11.50
CA LYS A 47 -12.14 -19.64 -10.09
C LYS A 47 -11.15 -20.78 -9.88
N GLY A 48 -10.02 -20.47 -9.23
CA GLY A 48 -8.99 -21.43 -8.89
C GLY A 48 -9.02 -21.83 -7.42
N PHE A 49 -8.04 -22.65 -7.00
CA PHE A 49 -7.89 -23.09 -5.61
C PHE A 49 -7.91 -21.93 -4.60
N LEU A 50 -7.29 -20.80 -4.93
CA LEU A 50 -7.28 -19.64 -4.04
C LEU A 50 -8.69 -19.06 -3.87
N ASP A 51 -9.50 -19.05 -4.92
CA ASP A 51 -10.89 -18.58 -4.87
C ASP A 51 -11.74 -19.53 -4.02
N ASP A 52 -11.55 -20.84 -4.17
CA ASP A 52 -12.22 -21.84 -3.34
C ASP A 52 -11.83 -21.71 -1.86
N VAL A 53 -10.56 -21.44 -1.57
CA VAL A 53 -10.06 -21.18 -0.21
C VAL A 53 -10.65 -19.89 0.34
N ILE A 54 -10.70 -18.81 -0.44
CA ILE A 54 -11.32 -17.54 -0.03
C ILE A 54 -12.80 -17.75 0.28
N ASP A 55 -13.55 -18.39 -0.63
CA ASP A 55 -14.98 -18.66 -0.46
C ASP A 55 -15.21 -19.53 0.79
N GLY A 56 -14.36 -20.55 1.03
CA GLY A 56 -14.38 -21.38 2.23
C GLY A 56 -14.05 -20.62 3.52
N ILE A 57 -13.04 -19.74 3.51
CA ILE A 57 -12.66 -18.90 4.65
C ILE A 57 -13.76 -17.89 4.97
N GLN A 58 -14.36 -17.25 3.96
CA GLN A 58 -15.46 -16.31 4.18
C GLN A 58 -16.68 -17.00 4.79
N LEU A 59 -17.06 -18.17 4.28
CA LEU A 59 -18.14 -18.97 4.85
C LEU A 59 -17.80 -19.41 6.29
N GLY A 60 -16.57 -19.87 6.51
CA GLY A 60 -16.06 -20.25 7.83
C GLY A 60 -16.04 -19.09 8.82
N LEU A 61 -15.58 -17.89 8.42
CA LEU A 61 -15.59 -16.68 9.23
C LEU A 61 -17.01 -16.21 9.55
N ILE A 62 -17.94 -16.27 8.60
CA ILE A 62 -19.35 -15.94 8.87
C ILE A 62 -19.91 -16.88 9.92
N VAL A 63 -19.65 -18.18 9.78
CA VAL A 63 -20.07 -19.21 10.74
C VAL A 63 -19.40 -19.02 12.10
N ILE A 64 -18.08 -18.76 12.15
CA ILE A 64 -17.33 -18.49 13.37
C ILE A 64 -17.82 -17.21 14.03
N VAL A 65 -18.07 -16.13 13.30
CA VAL A 65 -18.60 -14.88 13.85
C VAL A 65 -20.01 -15.10 14.40
N LEU A 66 -20.88 -15.83 13.69
CA LEU A 66 -22.19 -16.21 14.21
C LEU A 66 -22.07 -17.07 15.48
N ILE A 67 -21.20 -18.07 15.49
CA ILE A 67 -20.93 -18.92 16.66
C ILE A 67 -20.33 -18.10 17.80
N CYS A 68 -19.37 -17.22 17.55
CA CYS A 68 -18.76 -16.34 18.54
C CYS A 68 -19.75 -15.32 19.07
N LEU A 69 -20.64 -14.75 18.25
CA LEU A 69 -21.70 -13.86 18.72
C LEU A 69 -22.69 -14.60 19.61
N ILE A 70 -23.06 -15.84 19.24
CA ILE A 70 -23.90 -16.72 20.07
C ILE A 70 -23.14 -17.14 21.34
N PHE A 71 -21.87 -17.50 21.24
CA PHE A 71 -21.04 -18.00 22.34
C PHE A 71 -20.65 -16.88 23.31
N VAL A 72 -20.39 -15.67 22.84
CA VAL A 72 -20.19 -14.48 23.68
C VAL A 72 -21.52 -14.06 24.33
N ALA A 73 -22.64 -14.06 23.58
CA ALA A 73 -23.96 -13.76 24.16
C ALA A 73 -24.39 -14.76 25.24
N VAL A 74 -23.95 -16.02 25.15
CA VAL A 74 -24.35 -17.11 26.08
C VAL A 74 -23.29 -17.41 27.15
N PHE A 75 -22.00 -17.28 26.84
CA PHE A 75 -20.88 -17.79 27.64
C PHE A 75 -19.76 -16.77 27.90
N ALA A 76 -19.92 -15.48 27.58
CA ALA A 76 -18.86 -14.46 27.79
C ALA A 76 -18.17 -14.60 29.15
N GLY A 77 -18.93 -14.76 30.24
CA GLY A 77 -18.39 -14.90 31.61
C GLY A 77 -17.54 -16.15 31.88
N SER A 78 -17.53 -17.12 30.98
CA SER A 78 -16.89 -18.44 31.11
C SER A 78 -15.90 -18.76 29.98
N LEU A 79 -15.64 -17.81 29.08
CA LEU A 79 -14.63 -17.96 28.03
C LEU A 79 -13.23 -18.33 28.59
N PRO A 80 -12.75 -17.67 29.67
CA PRO A 80 -11.41 -17.93 30.18
C PRO A 80 -11.26 -19.25 30.94
N THR A 81 -12.35 -19.73 31.53
CA THR A 81 -12.36 -21.03 32.23
C THR A 81 -12.29 -22.21 31.26
N VAL A 82 -12.77 -22.04 30.02
CA VAL A 82 -12.70 -23.07 28.98
C VAL A 82 -11.41 -22.94 28.15
N PHE A 83 -10.97 -21.72 27.85
CA PHE A 83 -9.75 -21.46 27.10
C PHE A 83 -8.83 -20.51 27.88
N PRO A 84 -7.92 -21.02 28.73
CA PRO A 84 -7.07 -20.20 29.59
C PRO A 84 -6.22 -19.18 28.82
N ALA A 85 -5.85 -19.49 27.57
CA ALA A 85 -5.11 -18.56 26.70
C ALA A 85 -5.92 -17.31 26.30
N THR A 86 -7.24 -17.31 26.45
CA THR A 86 -8.12 -16.16 26.17
C THR A 86 -8.33 -15.25 27.38
N GLN A 87 -7.83 -15.65 28.57
CA GLN A 87 -7.95 -14.87 29.80
C GLN A 87 -7.45 -13.42 29.64
N PRO A 88 -6.28 -13.14 29.03
CA PRO A 88 -5.81 -11.76 28.88
C PRO A 88 -6.72 -10.90 27.98
N LEU A 89 -7.25 -11.49 26.90
CA LEU A 89 -8.16 -10.79 25.98
C LEU A 89 -9.53 -10.53 26.64
N TYR A 90 -10.02 -11.49 27.43
CA TYR A 90 -11.24 -11.34 28.20
C TYR A 90 -11.07 -10.28 29.29
N ASP A 91 -9.98 -10.29 30.04
CA ASP A 91 -9.68 -9.29 31.06
C ASP A 91 -9.57 -7.89 30.43
N PHE A 92 -8.92 -7.79 29.27
CA PHE A 92 -8.91 -6.56 28.48
C PHE A 92 -10.33 -6.12 28.07
N ALA A 93 -11.12 -7.00 27.44
CA ALA A 93 -12.48 -6.67 27.00
C ALA A 93 -13.41 -6.28 28.16
N MET A 94 -13.28 -6.93 29.31
CA MET A 94 -14.05 -6.62 30.53
C MET A 94 -13.54 -5.38 31.26
N SER A 95 -12.29 -5.00 31.04
CA SER A 95 -11.75 -3.73 31.52
C SER A 95 -12.10 -2.55 30.62
N LEU A 96 -12.50 -2.75 29.35
CA LEU A 96 -12.91 -1.67 28.45
C LEU A 96 -14.03 -0.79 29.04
N PRO A 97 -15.12 -1.31 29.61
CA PRO A 97 -16.13 -0.47 30.27
C PRO A 97 -15.57 0.34 31.44
N ALA A 98 -14.65 -0.23 32.24
CA ALA A 98 -13.99 0.49 33.33
C ALA A 98 -12.99 1.53 32.81
N LEU A 99 -12.30 1.24 31.70
CA LEU A 99 -11.42 2.16 30.99
C LEU A 99 -12.20 3.35 30.41
N PHE A 100 -13.35 3.08 29.76
CA PHE A 100 -14.25 4.11 29.28
C PHE A 100 -14.98 4.85 30.41
N ALA A 101 -15.30 4.19 31.52
CA ALA A 101 -15.92 4.83 32.70
C ALA A 101 -14.91 5.64 33.53
N SER A 102 -13.61 5.31 33.43
CA SER A 102 -12.50 6.08 34.01
C SER A 102 -11.99 7.17 33.09
N LEU A 103 -12.64 7.41 31.93
CA LEU A 103 -12.35 8.57 31.09
C LEU A 103 -12.21 9.80 31.99
N PRO A 104 -11.10 10.54 31.88
CA PRO A 104 -10.81 11.61 32.82
C PRO A 104 -11.96 12.62 32.77
N GLU A 105 -12.24 13.26 33.92
CA GLU A 105 -13.30 14.27 34.05
C GLU A 105 -13.19 15.35 32.96
N CYS A 106 -12.02 15.57 32.35
CA CYS A 106 -11.82 16.47 31.22
C CYS A 106 -12.52 16.06 29.90
N MET A 107 -12.65 14.76 29.61
CA MET A 107 -13.38 14.25 28.44
C MET A 107 -14.89 14.36 28.66
N VAL A 108 -15.33 14.25 29.91
CA VAL A 108 -16.72 14.50 30.34
C VAL A 108 -17.01 16.01 30.38
N ALA A 109 -16.07 16.83 30.84
CA ALA A 109 -16.15 18.29 30.89
C ALA A 109 -16.10 18.94 29.51
N ALA A 110 -15.45 18.34 28.52
CA ALA A 110 -15.52 18.78 27.12
C ALA A 110 -16.98 18.81 26.58
N LYS A 111 -17.88 18.05 27.21
CA LYS A 111 -19.32 18.05 26.96
C LYS A 111 -20.06 19.18 27.70
N GLU A 112 -19.49 19.71 28.79
CA GLU A 112 -20.06 20.76 29.64
C GLU A 112 -19.48 22.17 29.38
N GLY A 113 -18.35 22.27 28.67
CA GLY A 113 -17.76 23.52 28.18
C GLY A 113 -16.22 23.50 28.17
N PHE A 114 -15.61 24.29 27.29
CA PHE A 114 -14.15 24.48 27.30
C PHE A 114 -13.69 25.21 28.57
N PRO A 115 -12.47 24.94 29.07
CA PRO A 115 -11.92 25.63 30.24
C PRO A 115 -11.96 27.14 30.05
N LYS A 116 -12.42 27.86 31.08
CA LYS A 116 -12.64 29.31 31.05
C LYS A 116 -11.42 30.09 31.56
N SER A 117 -10.45 29.40 32.15
CA SER A 117 -9.19 29.98 32.63
C SER A 117 -7.98 29.12 32.27
N LEU A 118 -6.79 29.73 32.28
CA LEU A 118 -5.53 29.03 32.09
C LEU A 118 -5.28 27.99 33.20
N GLU A 119 -5.70 28.29 34.42
CA GLU A 119 -5.54 27.41 35.58
C GLU A 119 -6.41 26.14 35.44
N GLU A 120 -7.68 26.29 35.04
CA GLU A 120 -8.56 25.17 34.69
C GLU A 120 -7.97 24.32 33.57
N ALA A 121 -7.44 24.96 32.51
CA ALA A 121 -6.83 24.25 31.39
C ALA A 121 -5.59 23.45 31.85
N THR A 122 -4.74 24.02 32.71
CA THR A 122 -3.56 23.32 33.24
C THR A 122 -3.92 22.16 34.15
N LEU A 123 -4.95 22.31 35.00
CA LEU A 123 -5.43 21.23 35.87
C LEU A 123 -6.01 20.08 35.03
N LEU A 124 -6.84 20.39 34.04
CA LEU A 124 -7.41 19.40 33.13
C LEU A 124 -6.33 18.66 32.34
N ALA A 125 -5.30 19.36 31.86
CA ALA A 125 -4.17 18.75 31.17
C ALA A 125 -3.37 17.81 32.10
N ALA A 126 -3.16 18.20 33.36
CA ALA A 126 -2.48 17.37 34.35
C ALA A 126 -3.27 16.10 34.68
N VAL A 127 -4.59 16.20 34.88
CA VAL A 127 -5.47 15.05 35.12
C VAL A 127 -5.48 14.11 33.90
N ALA A 128 -5.61 14.66 32.69
CA ALA A 128 -5.56 13.88 31.46
C ALA A 128 -4.21 13.16 31.28
N SER A 129 -3.11 13.85 31.57
CA SER A 129 -1.76 13.28 31.48
C SER A 129 -1.54 12.16 32.50
N ALA A 130 -2.02 12.34 33.74
CA ALA A 130 -1.91 11.32 34.79
C ALA A 130 -2.74 10.07 34.45
N TRP A 131 -3.99 10.27 34.00
CA TRP A 131 -4.84 9.18 33.53
C TRP A 131 -4.21 8.43 32.36
N PHE A 132 -3.66 9.17 31.38
CA PHE A 132 -3.03 8.58 30.21
C PHE A 132 -1.79 7.76 30.60
N GLY A 133 -0.97 8.26 31.52
CA GLY A 133 0.17 7.50 32.06
C GLY A 133 -0.26 6.19 32.74
N GLU A 134 -1.29 6.25 33.59
CA GLU A 134 -1.81 5.04 34.26
C GLU A 134 -2.39 4.04 33.25
N MET A 135 -3.08 4.52 32.23
CA MET A 135 -3.58 3.68 31.14
C MET A 135 -2.45 2.99 30.39
N LEU A 136 -1.38 3.72 30.04
CA LEU A 136 -0.21 3.14 29.36
C LEU A 136 0.40 2.03 30.20
N HIS A 137 0.64 2.28 31.48
CA HIS A 137 1.31 1.30 32.36
C HIS A 137 0.52 0.00 32.55
N ARG A 138 -0.81 0.04 32.42
CA ARG A 138 -1.70 -1.13 32.53
C ARG A 138 -2.05 -1.78 31.20
N MET A 139 -1.59 -1.21 30.08
CA MET A 139 -1.98 -1.67 28.76
C MET A 139 -1.39 -3.07 28.46
N PRO A 140 -2.20 -4.04 28.02
CA PRO A 140 -1.70 -5.32 27.52
C PRO A 140 -1.15 -5.14 26.09
N TYR A 141 0.07 -4.59 26.00
CA TYR A 141 0.64 -4.12 24.74
C TYR A 141 0.71 -5.19 23.65
N LYS A 142 1.14 -6.41 24.00
CA LYS A 142 1.31 -7.52 23.05
C LYS A 142 -0.04 -7.93 22.45
N GLU A 143 -1.06 -8.03 23.28
CA GLU A 143 -2.43 -8.38 22.92
C GLU A 143 -3.07 -7.28 22.06
N CYS A 144 -2.91 -6.02 22.45
CA CYS A 144 -3.39 -4.87 21.67
C CYS A 144 -2.76 -4.85 20.27
N VAL A 145 -1.43 -5.01 20.19
CA VAL A 145 -0.72 -5.09 18.91
C VAL A 145 -1.22 -6.23 18.04
N LEU A 146 -1.36 -7.44 18.61
CA LEU A 146 -1.87 -8.59 17.85
C LEU A 146 -3.30 -8.36 17.36
N LEU A 147 -4.18 -7.84 18.21
CA LEU A 147 -5.56 -7.54 17.86
C LEU A 147 -5.62 -6.53 16.71
N PHE A 148 -4.88 -5.43 16.81
CA PHE A 148 -4.85 -4.38 15.81
C PHE A 148 -4.21 -4.82 14.49
N SER A 149 -3.14 -5.60 14.56
CA SER A 149 -2.49 -6.19 13.39
C SER A 149 -3.46 -7.09 12.62
N TRP A 150 -4.14 -8.02 13.29
CA TRP A 150 -5.12 -8.91 12.66
C TRP A 150 -6.36 -8.18 12.17
N ALA A 151 -6.88 -7.20 12.92
CA ALA A 151 -8.01 -6.38 12.50
C ALA A 151 -7.70 -5.62 11.20
N THR A 152 -6.51 -5.03 11.12
CA THR A 152 -6.04 -4.32 9.91
C THR A 152 -5.87 -5.30 8.75
N TYR A 153 -5.24 -6.45 8.98
CA TYR A 153 -5.09 -7.49 7.97
C TYR A 153 -6.43 -7.97 7.41
N PHE A 154 -7.42 -8.28 8.26
CA PHE A 154 -8.73 -8.73 7.80
C PHE A 154 -9.50 -7.64 7.06
N TRP A 155 -9.35 -6.38 7.47
CA TRP A 155 -9.91 -5.24 6.75
C TRP A 155 -9.33 -5.16 5.34
N GLU A 156 -8.00 -5.17 5.20
CA GLU A 156 -7.34 -5.06 3.90
C GLU A 156 -7.59 -6.29 3.02
N ALA A 157 -7.52 -7.50 3.59
CA ALA A 157 -7.85 -8.74 2.87
C ALA A 157 -9.28 -8.71 2.33
N LYS A 158 -10.25 -8.15 3.07
CA LYS A 158 -11.62 -7.97 2.58
C LYS A 158 -11.68 -7.01 1.39
N LEU A 159 -10.89 -5.93 1.40
CA LEU A 159 -10.80 -5.02 0.26
C LEU A 159 -10.19 -5.71 -0.96
N ASP A 160 -9.10 -6.45 -0.76
CA ASP A 160 -8.42 -7.23 -1.81
C ASP A 160 -9.37 -8.26 -2.45
N ILE A 161 -10.16 -8.97 -1.64
CA ILE A 161 -11.13 -9.96 -2.13
C ILE A 161 -12.24 -9.28 -2.96
N ARG A 162 -12.79 -8.15 -2.48
CA ARG A 162 -13.79 -7.40 -3.26
C ARG A 162 -13.23 -6.94 -4.60
N GLN A 163 -11.98 -6.50 -4.62
CA GLN A 163 -11.32 -6.12 -5.86
C GLN A 163 -11.10 -7.33 -6.77
N ARG A 164 -10.74 -8.48 -6.20
CA ARG A 164 -10.60 -9.72 -6.93
C ARG A 164 -11.91 -10.16 -7.59
N ASP A 165 -13.03 -10.08 -6.88
CA ASP A 165 -14.36 -10.37 -7.44
C ASP A 165 -14.66 -9.49 -8.66
N ARG A 166 -14.33 -8.20 -8.60
CA ARG A 166 -14.47 -7.28 -9.74
C ARG A 166 -13.59 -7.68 -10.92
N LEU A 167 -12.40 -8.21 -10.69
CA LEU A 167 -11.49 -8.64 -11.75
C LEU A 167 -11.99 -9.90 -12.48
N HIS A 168 -12.86 -10.71 -11.87
CA HIS A 168 -13.52 -11.82 -12.56
C HIS A 168 -14.68 -11.38 -13.48
N GLU A 169 -15.11 -10.11 -13.42
CA GLU A 169 -16.17 -9.60 -14.29
C GLU A 169 -15.68 -9.47 -15.74
N VAL A 170 -16.08 -10.39 -16.61
CA VAL A 170 -15.71 -10.35 -18.05
C VAL A 170 -16.39 -9.25 -18.86
N ARG A 171 -17.45 -8.64 -18.31
CA ARG A 171 -18.24 -7.64 -19.00
C ARG A 171 -17.66 -6.26 -18.70
N ARG A 172 -16.95 -5.70 -19.68
CA ARG A 172 -16.47 -4.32 -19.60
C ARG A 172 -17.62 -3.33 -19.32
N PRO A 173 -17.44 -2.34 -18.44
CA PRO A 173 -18.41 -1.26 -18.23
C PRO A 173 -18.75 -0.52 -19.53
N ALA A 174 -20.01 -0.11 -19.68
CA ALA A 174 -20.47 0.61 -20.87
C ALA A 174 -19.71 1.95 -21.08
N THR A 175 -19.29 2.59 -19.99
CA THR A 175 -18.56 3.87 -19.99
C THR A 175 -17.20 3.80 -20.68
N ILE A 176 -16.53 2.64 -20.63
CA ILE A 176 -15.21 2.43 -21.24
C ILE A 176 -15.26 1.64 -22.55
N ALA A 177 -16.42 1.08 -22.90
CA ALA A 177 -16.56 0.17 -24.04
C ALA A 177 -16.21 0.83 -25.38
N GLN A 178 -16.39 2.15 -25.49
CA GLN A 178 -16.02 2.94 -26.67
C GLN A 178 -14.51 3.18 -26.82
N PHE A 179 -13.75 3.04 -25.73
CA PHE A 179 -12.32 3.36 -25.69
C PHE A 179 -11.43 2.11 -25.57
N VAL A 180 -11.96 1.05 -24.95
CA VAL A 180 -11.20 -0.15 -24.61
C VAL A 180 -11.81 -1.36 -25.30
N SER A 181 -11.00 -2.08 -26.08
CA SER A 181 -11.41 -3.34 -26.71
C SER A 181 -11.70 -4.43 -25.67
N ARG A 182 -12.57 -5.40 -26.01
CA ARG A 182 -12.88 -6.51 -25.11
C ARG A 182 -11.62 -7.31 -24.75
N GLN A 183 -10.73 -7.50 -25.72
CA GLN A 183 -9.45 -8.17 -25.52
C GLN A 183 -8.58 -7.44 -24.49
N ALA A 184 -8.36 -6.13 -24.65
CA ALA A 184 -7.54 -5.35 -23.72
C ALA A 184 -8.11 -5.37 -22.29
N TYR A 185 -9.43 -5.30 -22.15
CA TYR A 185 -10.10 -5.41 -20.85
C TYR A 185 -9.87 -6.77 -20.18
N LEU A 186 -9.99 -7.87 -20.93
CA LEU A 186 -9.77 -9.23 -20.39
C LEU A 186 -8.30 -9.52 -20.09
N GLU A 187 -7.37 -8.96 -20.86
CA GLU A 187 -5.93 -9.04 -20.57
C GLU A 187 -5.57 -8.27 -19.29
N ALA A 188 -6.11 -7.06 -19.11
CA ALA A 188 -5.94 -6.28 -17.89
C ALA A 188 -6.53 -6.98 -16.67
N SER A 189 -7.71 -7.59 -16.83
CA SER A 189 -8.36 -8.38 -15.78
C SER A 189 -7.54 -9.60 -15.39
N ALA A 190 -7.03 -10.37 -16.37
CA ALA A 190 -6.16 -11.52 -16.11
C ALA A 190 -4.84 -11.14 -15.44
N TYR A 191 -4.24 -10.01 -15.84
CA TYR A 191 -3.06 -9.46 -15.15
C TYR A 191 -3.36 -9.06 -13.70
N GLY A 192 -4.49 -8.39 -13.50
CA GLY A 192 -4.99 -8.04 -12.17
C GLY A 192 -5.22 -9.26 -11.29
N LEU A 193 -5.79 -10.35 -11.83
CA LEU A 193 -6.03 -11.60 -11.09
C LEU A 193 -4.72 -12.28 -10.66
N ASP A 194 -3.72 -12.35 -11.54
CA ASP A 194 -2.41 -12.91 -11.19
C ASP A 194 -1.72 -12.07 -10.10
N LYS A 195 -1.78 -10.74 -10.22
CA LYS A 195 -1.26 -9.82 -9.18
C LYS A 195 -2.00 -9.97 -7.86
N SER A 196 -3.33 -10.00 -7.89
CA SER A 196 -4.19 -10.20 -6.73
C SER A 196 -3.86 -11.50 -6.00
N SER A 197 -3.67 -12.61 -6.75
CA SER A 197 -3.29 -13.89 -6.16
C SER A 197 -1.96 -13.81 -5.41
N LEU A 198 -0.94 -13.19 -6.03
CA LEU A 198 0.37 -13.03 -5.39
C LEU A 198 0.28 -12.14 -4.14
N VAL A 199 -0.45 -11.03 -4.21
CA VAL A 199 -0.63 -10.09 -3.09
C VAL A 199 -1.31 -10.77 -1.92
N LEU A 200 -2.40 -11.51 -2.14
CA LEU A 200 -3.11 -12.22 -1.07
C LEU A 200 -2.22 -13.25 -0.37
N VAL A 201 -1.46 -14.05 -1.13
CA VAL A 201 -0.52 -15.04 -0.58
C VAL A 201 0.62 -14.35 0.18
N LYS A 202 1.22 -13.31 -0.41
CA LYS A 202 2.30 -12.54 0.22
C LYS A 202 1.83 -11.90 1.53
N ASN A 203 0.68 -11.22 1.53
CA ASN A 203 0.15 -10.56 2.72
C ASN A 203 -0.19 -11.57 3.82
N ALA A 204 -0.76 -12.73 3.48
CA ALA A 204 -1.01 -13.80 4.46
C ALA A 204 0.29 -14.32 5.07
N PHE A 205 1.33 -14.56 4.26
CA PHE A 205 2.65 -14.96 4.73
C PHE A 205 3.27 -13.90 5.65
N MET A 206 3.22 -12.62 5.25
CA MET A 206 3.75 -11.51 6.05
C MET A 206 2.99 -11.36 7.37
N GLN A 207 1.66 -11.53 7.38
CA GLN A 207 0.87 -11.49 8.61
C GLN A 207 1.22 -12.66 9.56
N ALA A 208 1.42 -13.86 9.01
CA ALA A 208 1.89 -15.01 9.78
C ALA A 208 3.29 -14.77 10.35
N GLN A 209 4.20 -14.19 9.57
CA GLN A 209 5.53 -13.80 10.01
C GLN A 209 5.48 -12.76 11.14
N THR A 210 4.70 -11.68 10.98
CA THR A 210 4.52 -10.65 12.03
C THR A 210 3.95 -11.26 13.30
N THR A 211 2.94 -12.14 13.17
CA THR A 211 2.37 -12.87 14.30
C THR A 211 3.42 -13.72 15.00
N ALA A 212 4.25 -14.46 14.25
CA ALA A 212 5.33 -15.27 14.82
C ALA A 212 6.39 -14.40 15.53
N ILE A 213 6.78 -13.27 14.93
CA ILE A 213 7.72 -12.32 15.52
C ILE A 213 7.23 -11.84 16.89
N ILE A 214 5.94 -11.48 16.97
CA ILE A 214 5.33 -11.00 18.20
C ILE A 214 5.15 -12.15 19.20
N VAL A 215 4.46 -13.22 18.83
CA VAL A 215 4.09 -14.32 19.75
C VAL A 215 5.32 -14.97 20.35
N TYR A 216 6.35 -15.26 19.55
CA TYR A 216 7.57 -15.94 19.97
C TYR A 216 8.70 -14.99 20.39
N ASP A 217 8.42 -13.69 20.53
CA ASP A 217 9.40 -12.70 21.02
C ASP A 217 10.71 -12.75 20.21
N LEU A 218 10.59 -12.87 18.87
CA LEU A 218 11.75 -13.03 17.97
C LEU A 218 12.59 -11.76 17.88
N THR A 219 11.98 -10.58 18.09
CA THR A 219 12.70 -9.30 18.15
C THR A 219 13.70 -9.29 19.32
N PRO A 220 13.29 -9.54 20.58
CA PRO A 220 14.20 -9.73 21.72
C PRO A 220 15.24 -10.82 21.49
N TRP A 221 14.82 -11.98 20.97
CA TRP A 221 15.74 -13.07 20.68
C TRP A 221 16.84 -12.64 19.72
N MET A 222 16.48 -12.01 18.60
CA MET A 222 17.44 -11.52 17.61
C MET A 222 18.32 -10.41 18.18
N TRP A 223 17.75 -9.50 18.97
CA TRP A 223 18.50 -8.47 19.68
C TRP A 223 19.60 -9.09 20.56
N ASN A 224 19.28 -10.14 21.32
CA ASN A 224 20.23 -10.86 22.18
C ASN A 224 21.29 -11.61 21.38
N VAL A 225 20.90 -12.36 20.34
CA VAL A 225 21.85 -13.05 19.46
C VAL A 225 22.86 -12.08 18.84
N VAL A 226 22.41 -10.92 18.37
CA VAL A 226 23.30 -9.87 17.82
C VAL A 226 24.23 -9.33 18.91
N GLY A 227 23.71 -9.08 20.12
CA GLY A 227 24.51 -8.62 21.26
C GLY A 227 25.60 -9.62 21.65
N ASP A 228 25.24 -10.90 21.78
CA ASP A 228 26.17 -11.98 22.16
C ASP A 228 27.25 -12.18 21.10
N ALA A 229 26.89 -12.11 19.82
CA ALA A 229 27.84 -12.18 18.72
C ALA A 229 28.83 -11.00 18.74
N MET A 230 28.34 -9.78 19.00
CA MET A 230 29.19 -8.59 19.13
C MET A 230 30.14 -8.69 20.33
N GLN A 231 29.64 -9.12 21.49
CA GLN A 231 30.45 -9.31 22.69
C GLN A 231 31.53 -10.38 22.46
N THR A 232 31.16 -11.51 21.87
CA THR A 232 32.05 -12.66 21.69
C THR A 232 33.11 -12.43 20.61
N HIS A 233 32.74 -11.83 19.47
CA HIS A 233 33.63 -11.72 18.31
C HIS A 233 34.31 -10.36 18.18
N LEU A 234 33.72 -9.29 18.72
CA LEU A 234 34.24 -7.92 18.60
C LEU A 234 34.64 -7.31 19.95
N GLY A 235 34.33 -7.96 21.07
CA GLY A 235 34.55 -7.42 22.41
C GLY A 235 33.70 -6.19 22.73
N LEU A 236 32.61 -5.97 21.99
CA LEU A 236 31.72 -4.82 22.15
C LEU A 236 30.52 -5.22 23.02
N GLY A 237 30.46 -4.69 24.24
CA GLY A 237 29.40 -5.00 25.19
C GLY A 237 28.14 -4.13 25.07
N ALA A 238 27.30 -4.24 26.10
CA ALA A 238 26.00 -3.56 26.16
C ALA A 238 26.10 -2.03 26.14
N GLU A 239 27.25 -1.46 26.53
CA GLU A 239 27.55 -0.04 26.48
C GLU A 239 27.57 0.54 25.05
N TYR A 240 27.72 -0.31 24.02
CA TYR A 240 27.70 0.08 22.61
C TYR A 240 26.31 -0.08 21.97
N GLU A 241 25.26 0.41 22.63
CA GLU A 241 23.85 0.25 22.19
C GLU A 241 23.60 0.74 20.75
N ILE A 242 24.18 1.88 20.35
CA ILE A 242 24.02 2.40 18.98
C ILE A 242 24.62 1.43 17.96
N THR A 243 25.80 0.88 18.23
CA THR A 243 26.44 -0.12 17.36
C THR A 243 25.61 -1.39 17.29
N ARG A 244 25.06 -1.86 18.42
CA ARG A 244 24.16 -3.02 18.47
C ARG A 244 22.87 -2.76 17.69
N SER A 245 22.31 -1.55 17.78
CA SER A 245 21.15 -1.12 17.01
C SER A 245 21.39 -1.13 15.51
N ILE A 246 22.56 -0.69 15.06
CA ILE A 246 22.96 -0.77 13.65
C ILE A 246 23.12 -2.23 13.21
N ALA A 247 23.82 -3.06 14.00
CA ALA A 247 24.00 -4.48 13.68
C ALA A 247 22.66 -5.22 13.61
N TYR A 248 21.75 -4.95 14.56
CA TYR A 248 20.39 -5.46 14.55
C TYR A 248 19.62 -4.99 13.31
N PHE A 249 19.66 -3.69 12.99
CA PHE A 249 19.01 -3.13 11.79
C PHE A 249 19.48 -3.83 10.50
N VAL A 250 20.79 -4.07 10.37
CA VAL A 250 21.37 -4.77 9.21
C VAL A 250 20.92 -6.23 9.17
N ALA A 251 21.00 -6.95 10.29
CA ALA A 251 20.55 -8.34 10.38
C ALA A 251 19.07 -8.48 10.04
N ALA A 252 18.22 -7.63 10.64
CA ALA A 252 16.78 -7.59 10.38
C ALA A 252 16.48 -7.31 8.90
N THR A 253 17.19 -6.35 8.29
CA THR A 253 17.04 -6.00 6.88
C THR A 253 17.41 -7.17 5.97
N LEU A 254 18.51 -7.87 6.25
CA LEU A 254 18.94 -9.03 5.47
C LEU A 254 17.94 -10.18 5.57
N ILE A 255 17.47 -10.51 6.78
CA ILE A 255 16.46 -11.56 6.99
C ILE A 255 15.16 -11.19 6.27
N SER A 256 14.66 -9.97 6.43
CA SER A 256 13.45 -9.50 5.75
C SER A 256 13.59 -9.55 4.23
N THR A 257 14.76 -9.22 3.70
CA THR A 257 15.06 -9.30 2.27
C THR A 257 15.03 -10.75 1.78
N MET A 258 15.65 -11.67 2.53
CA MET A 258 15.66 -13.10 2.18
C MET A 258 14.24 -13.70 2.20
N LEU A 259 13.41 -13.32 3.16
CA LEU A 259 12.02 -13.80 3.25
C LEU A 259 11.13 -13.23 2.14
N SER A 260 11.41 -12.00 1.68
CA SER A 260 10.66 -11.35 0.60
C SER A 260 11.10 -11.80 -0.81
N LEU A 261 12.36 -12.21 -0.95
CA LEU A 261 13.00 -12.54 -2.23
C LEU A 261 12.22 -13.55 -3.10
N PRO A 262 11.63 -14.64 -2.56
CA PRO A 262 10.83 -15.56 -3.37
C PRO A 262 9.63 -14.89 -4.04
N PHE A 263 8.94 -13.99 -3.34
CA PHE A 263 7.80 -13.25 -3.87
C PHE A 263 8.23 -12.25 -4.94
N ASP A 264 9.35 -11.56 -4.73
CA ASP A 264 9.86 -10.57 -5.69
C ASP A 264 10.36 -11.24 -6.98
N LEU A 265 11.01 -12.41 -6.85
CA LEU A 265 11.38 -13.25 -7.99
C LEU A 265 10.16 -13.76 -8.75
N TYR A 266 9.12 -14.23 -8.04
CA TYR A 266 7.88 -14.70 -8.66
C TYR A 266 7.15 -13.55 -9.36
N SER A 267 7.03 -12.39 -8.72
CA SER A 267 6.45 -11.19 -9.33
C SER A 267 7.17 -10.85 -10.64
N THR A 268 8.50 -10.77 -10.61
CA THR A 268 9.29 -10.30 -11.76
C THR A 268 9.39 -11.34 -12.88
N PHE A 269 9.77 -12.58 -12.55
CA PHE A 269 10.13 -13.60 -13.54
C PHE A 269 8.98 -14.53 -13.92
N VAL A 270 7.85 -14.48 -13.20
CA VAL A 270 6.64 -15.26 -13.52
C VAL A 270 5.50 -14.33 -13.91
N VAL A 271 5.01 -13.48 -13.00
CA VAL A 271 3.83 -12.64 -13.26
C VAL A 271 4.11 -11.59 -14.34
N GLU A 272 5.08 -10.70 -14.12
CA GLU A 272 5.42 -9.65 -15.09
C GLU A 272 5.92 -10.25 -16.42
N LYS A 273 6.61 -11.39 -16.39
CA LYS A 273 7.05 -12.09 -17.60
C LYS A 273 5.88 -12.69 -18.38
N LYS A 274 4.91 -13.33 -17.72
CA LYS A 274 3.69 -13.90 -18.33
C LYS A 274 2.90 -12.83 -19.09
N HIS A 275 2.88 -11.60 -18.56
CA HIS A 275 2.13 -10.49 -19.15
C HIS A 275 2.92 -9.60 -20.11
N GLY A 276 4.19 -9.94 -20.36
CA GLY A 276 5.05 -9.27 -21.34
C GLY A 276 5.83 -8.05 -20.83
N PHE A 277 5.67 -7.70 -19.55
CA PHE A 277 6.26 -6.51 -18.93
C PHE A 277 7.72 -6.68 -18.57
N ASN A 278 8.13 -7.83 -18.03
CA ASN A 278 9.51 -8.00 -17.56
C ASN A 278 10.53 -7.96 -18.71
N LYS A 279 11.49 -7.02 -18.63
CA LYS A 279 12.67 -6.94 -19.50
C LYS A 279 13.99 -7.17 -18.75
N GLN A 280 13.94 -7.35 -17.43
CA GLN A 280 15.12 -7.55 -16.60
C GLN A 280 15.70 -8.96 -16.76
N THR A 281 17.03 -9.04 -16.79
CA THR A 281 17.76 -10.30 -16.61
C THR A 281 17.97 -10.61 -15.13
N ALA A 282 18.23 -11.87 -14.78
CA ALA A 282 18.56 -12.26 -13.41
C ALA A 282 19.80 -11.50 -12.89
N ALA A 283 20.82 -11.31 -13.72
CA ALA A 283 22.02 -10.55 -13.36
C ALA A 283 21.69 -9.08 -13.01
N LEU A 284 20.82 -8.44 -13.78
CA LEU A 284 20.38 -7.07 -13.49
C LEU A 284 19.57 -7.01 -12.19
N PHE A 285 18.64 -7.95 -11.99
CA PHE A 285 17.83 -8.04 -10.77
C PHE A 285 18.69 -8.16 -9.51
N PHE A 286 19.63 -9.13 -9.47
CA PHE A 286 20.50 -9.30 -8.30
C PHE A 286 21.51 -8.15 -8.14
N SER A 287 21.95 -7.52 -9.24
CA SER A 287 22.77 -6.31 -9.16
C SER A 287 22.01 -5.16 -8.50
N ASP A 288 20.75 -4.95 -8.85
CA ASP A 288 19.94 -3.89 -8.23
C ASP A 288 19.62 -4.21 -6.78
N LEU A 289 19.34 -5.49 -6.45
CA LEU A 289 19.17 -5.93 -5.07
C LEU A 289 20.41 -5.60 -4.23
N ALA A 290 21.60 -5.93 -4.72
CA ALA A 290 22.86 -5.62 -4.04
C ALA A 290 23.07 -4.11 -3.89
N LYS A 291 22.81 -3.31 -4.93
CA LYS A 291 22.90 -1.84 -4.86
C LYS A 291 21.93 -1.26 -3.82
N ASN A 292 20.69 -1.75 -3.78
CA ASN A 292 19.70 -1.32 -2.80
C ASN A 292 20.14 -1.67 -1.37
N LEU A 293 20.62 -2.89 -1.12
CA LEU A 293 21.16 -3.28 0.18
C LEU A 293 22.34 -2.41 0.60
N MET A 294 23.26 -2.11 -0.32
CA MET A 294 24.39 -1.21 -0.06
C MET A 294 23.90 0.20 0.27
N LEU A 295 22.95 0.76 -0.49
CA LEU A 295 22.38 2.08 -0.20
C LEU A 295 21.69 2.12 1.16
N THR A 296 20.88 1.12 1.49
CA THR A 296 20.22 1.00 2.79
C THR A 296 21.26 0.93 3.91
N PHE A 297 22.34 0.19 3.73
CA PHE A 297 23.42 0.12 4.71
C PHE A 297 24.16 1.46 4.88
N PHE A 298 24.67 2.03 3.78
CA PHE A 298 25.54 3.22 3.81
C PHE A 298 24.80 4.53 4.07
N LEU A 299 23.52 4.63 3.73
CA LEU A 299 22.69 5.80 4.06
C LEU A 299 21.89 5.56 5.35
N GLY A 300 21.27 4.39 5.49
CA GLY A 300 20.40 4.09 6.63
C GLY A 300 21.18 4.00 7.95
N SER A 301 22.34 3.35 7.99
CA SER A 301 23.08 3.17 9.25
C SER A 301 23.57 4.50 9.84
N PRO A 302 24.17 5.44 9.08
CA PRO A 302 24.56 6.75 9.63
C PRO A 302 23.36 7.59 10.07
N ILE A 303 22.25 7.56 9.31
CA ILE A 303 21.02 8.28 9.68
C ILE A 303 20.45 7.71 10.98
N LEU A 304 20.38 6.37 11.11
CA LEU A 304 19.93 5.69 12.32
C LEU A 304 20.84 6.01 13.51
N ALA A 305 22.16 5.94 13.33
CA ALA A 305 23.12 6.28 14.37
C ALA A 305 22.93 7.71 14.88
N LEU A 306 22.77 8.66 13.96
CA LEU A 306 22.55 10.07 14.29
C LEU A 306 21.19 10.28 14.98
N PHE A 307 20.15 9.59 14.52
CA PHE A 307 18.83 9.59 15.15
C PHE A 307 18.88 9.12 16.60
N LEU A 308 19.47 7.94 16.85
CA LEU A 308 19.61 7.38 18.20
C LEU A 308 20.49 8.26 19.09
N TRP A 309 21.57 8.81 18.53
CA TRP A 309 22.43 9.75 19.23
C TRP A 309 21.71 11.02 19.64
N VAL A 310 20.88 11.60 18.76
CA VAL A 310 20.06 12.79 19.09
C VAL A 310 19.10 12.48 20.23
N ILE A 311 18.43 11.32 20.19
CA ILE A 311 17.52 10.91 21.27
C ILE A 311 18.24 10.83 22.61
N GLY A 312 19.38 10.11 22.65
CA GLY A 312 20.17 9.98 23.87
C GLY A 312 20.73 11.30 24.40
N LYS A 313 20.96 12.30 23.53
CA LYS A 313 21.53 13.60 23.92
C LYS A 313 20.51 14.65 24.36
N THR A 314 19.27 14.57 23.88
CA THR A 314 18.29 15.66 24.03
C THR A 314 17.20 15.38 25.08
N GLY A 315 17.19 14.19 25.66
CA GLY A 315 16.34 13.85 26.81
C GLY A 315 14.85 14.04 26.49
N SER A 316 14.09 14.65 27.39
CA SER A 316 12.63 14.81 27.25
C SER A 316 12.18 15.63 26.04
N GLN A 317 13.06 16.42 25.42
CA GLN A 317 12.73 17.23 24.24
C GLN A 317 13.11 16.55 22.92
N PHE A 318 13.51 15.27 22.94
CA PHE A 318 14.04 14.61 21.75
C PHE A 318 13.11 14.63 20.55
N TYR A 319 11.79 14.57 20.76
CA TYR A 319 10.81 14.50 19.68
C TYR A 319 10.95 15.69 18.72
N LEU A 320 11.28 16.88 19.23
CA LEU A 320 11.50 18.08 18.42
C LEU A 320 12.79 17.99 17.61
N TYR A 321 13.89 17.56 18.24
CA TYR A 321 15.20 17.46 17.59
C TYR A 321 15.26 16.29 16.59
N ALA A 322 14.66 15.15 16.93
CA ALA A 322 14.54 14.00 16.06
C ALA A 322 13.66 14.32 14.84
N TRP A 323 12.55 15.03 15.04
CA TRP A 323 11.73 15.55 13.96
C TRP A 323 12.53 16.51 13.05
N ALA A 324 13.21 17.50 13.62
CA ALA A 324 13.99 18.47 12.84
C ALA A 324 15.14 17.79 12.07
N LEU A 325 15.81 16.81 12.69
CA LEU A 325 16.83 15.99 12.04
C LEU A 325 16.24 15.24 10.84
N LEU A 326 15.16 14.47 11.03
CA LEU A 326 14.58 13.71 9.94
C LEU A 326 13.96 14.60 8.86
N ALA A 327 13.42 15.77 9.22
CA ALA A 327 12.99 16.78 8.26
C ALA A 327 14.16 17.24 7.36
N ALA A 328 15.30 17.54 7.97
CA ALA A 328 16.50 17.94 7.23
C ALA A 328 17.02 16.80 6.34
N VAL A 329 17.05 15.57 6.86
CA VAL A 329 17.43 14.37 6.10
C VAL A 329 16.47 14.14 4.93
N GLN A 330 15.16 14.25 5.14
CA GLN A 330 14.16 14.08 4.08
C GLN A 330 14.33 15.12 2.97
N LEU A 331 14.52 16.40 3.32
CA LEU A 331 14.82 17.46 2.35
C LEU A 331 16.10 17.16 1.56
N LEU A 332 17.14 16.65 2.24
CA LEU A 332 18.38 16.24 1.61
C LEU A 332 18.15 15.08 0.62
N ILE A 333 17.38 14.05 1.02
CA ILE A 333 17.06 12.90 0.18
C ILE A 333 16.24 13.32 -1.05
N ILE A 334 15.30 14.26 -0.94
CA ILE A 334 14.56 14.80 -2.09
C ILE A 334 15.50 15.38 -3.17
N VAL A 335 16.65 15.93 -2.75
CA VAL A 335 17.68 16.46 -3.68
C VAL A 335 18.63 15.37 -4.17
N ILE A 336 19.10 14.51 -3.25
CA ILE A 336 20.07 13.46 -3.54
C ILE A 336 19.49 12.38 -4.43
N TYR A 337 18.25 11.95 -4.17
CA TYR A 337 17.65 10.78 -4.81
C TYR A 337 17.64 10.87 -6.34
N PRO A 338 17.04 11.88 -6.97
CA PRO A 338 17.01 11.94 -8.43
C PRO A 338 18.35 12.37 -9.06
N THR A 339 19.28 12.93 -8.28
CA THR A 339 20.56 13.45 -8.79
C THR A 339 21.68 12.42 -8.74
N PHE A 340 21.71 11.57 -7.70
CA PHE A 340 22.79 10.61 -7.45
C PHE A 340 22.28 9.18 -7.37
N ILE A 341 21.14 8.93 -6.72
CA ILE A 341 20.65 7.56 -6.50
C ILE A 341 20.03 7.00 -7.78
N GLN A 342 19.04 7.67 -8.38
CA GLN A 342 18.40 7.18 -9.61
C GLN A 342 19.40 6.91 -10.75
N PRO A 343 20.41 7.77 -11.02
CA PRO A 343 21.40 7.51 -12.06
C PRO A 343 22.29 6.27 -11.84
N MET A 344 22.33 5.70 -10.62
CA MET A 344 23.01 4.42 -10.37
C MET A 344 22.23 3.21 -10.93
N PHE A 345 20.93 3.39 -11.17
CA PHE A 345 20.02 2.33 -11.64
C PHE A 345 19.66 2.49 -13.11
N ASN A 346 19.43 3.73 -13.54
CA ASN A 346 18.93 4.07 -14.87
C ASN A 346 19.82 5.11 -15.55
N LYS A 347 19.90 5.07 -16.87
CA LYS A 347 20.60 6.04 -17.69
C LYS A 347 19.67 7.21 -18.00
N PHE A 348 20.12 8.41 -17.64
CA PHE A 348 19.44 9.66 -17.99
C PHE A 348 20.20 10.32 -19.15
N SER A 349 19.54 10.45 -20.29
CA SER A 349 20.09 11.12 -21.48
C SER A 349 19.28 12.38 -21.78
N PRO A 350 19.88 13.49 -22.26
CA PRO A 350 19.11 14.64 -22.70
C PRO A 350 18.06 14.22 -23.74
N LEU A 351 16.85 14.80 -23.68
CA LEU A 351 15.86 14.57 -24.73
C LEU A 351 16.43 15.07 -26.08
N PRO A 352 16.41 14.24 -27.14
CA PRO A 352 16.91 14.64 -28.45
C PRO A 352 16.23 15.91 -28.96
N GLU A 353 16.95 16.68 -29.78
CA GLU A 353 16.35 17.80 -30.50
C GLU A 353 15.23 17.29 -31.42
N GLY A 354 14.11 18.01 -31.45
CA GLY A 354 12.95 17.59 -32.22
C GLY A 354 11.66 18.30 -31.80
N GLU A 355 10.57 17.88 -32.42
CA GLU A 355 9.23 18.46 -32.21
C GLU A 355 8.80 18.37 -30.74
N LEU A 356 8.92 17.17 -30.13
CA LEU A 356 8.55 16.94 -28.74
C LEU A 356 9.30 17.85 -27.77
N ARG A 357 10.62 17.96 -27.94
CA ARG A 357 11.45 18.84 -27.10
C ARG A 357 11.02 20.29 -27.22
N THR A 358 10.83 20.75 -28.44
CA THR A 358 10.42 22.13 -28.75
C THR A 358 9.06 22.43 -28.12
N ALA A 359 8.10 21.50 -28.23
CA ALA A 359 6.77 21.66 -27.66
C ALA A 359 6.78 21.72 -26.12
N ILE A 360 7.57 20.86 -25.46
CA ILE A 360 7.72 20.88 -24.00
C ILE A 360 8.39 22.18 -23.52
N GLU A 361 9.46 22.62 -24.20
CA GLU A 361 10.15 23.88 -23.88
C GLU A 361 9.22 25.09 -24.07
N ALA A 362 8.41 25.10 -25.13
CA ALA A 362 7.42 26.14 -25.38
C ALA A 362 6.35 26.18 -24.28
N LEU A 363 5.82 25.02 -23.87
CA LEU A 363 4.85 24.92 -22.79
C LEU A 363 5.45 25.40 -21.45
N ALA A 364 6.66 24.94 -21.13
CA ALA A 364 7.38 25.36 -19.92
C ALA A 364 7.59 26.89 -19.90
N SER A 365 8.01 27.47 -21.03
CA SER A 365 8.20 28.91 -21.19
C SER A 365 6.89 29.67 -21.00
N ARG A 366 5.80 29.24 -21.66
CA ARG A 366 4.45 29.83 -21.52
C ARG A 366 3.98 29.88 -20.05
N LEU A 367 4.31 28.85 -19.27
CA LEU A 367 3.91 28.74 -17.87
C LEU A 367 4.88 29.39 -16.88
N GLY A 368 6.00 29.95 -17.35
CA GLY A 368 7.08 30.47 -16.52
C GLY A 368 7.74 29.37 -15.66
N PHE A 369 7.68 28.12 -16.10
CA PHE A 369 8.30 27.00 -15.42
C PHE A 369 9.83 27.06 -15.61
N PRO A 370 10.62 27.06 -14.52
CA PRO A 370 12.08 27.20 -14.60
C PRO A 370 12.75 25.88 -15.02
N LEU A 371 12.47 25.44 -16.25
CA LEU A 371 13.03 24.25 -16.86
C LEU A 371 14.54 24.42 -17.05
N LYS A 372 15.33 23.60 -16.36
CA LYS A 372 16.78 23.60 -16.51
C LYS A 372 17.28 22.47 -17.41
N LYS A 373 16.66 21.29 -17.31
CA LYS A 373 17.02 20.11 -18.11
C LYS A 373 15.79 19.26 -18.40
N LEU A 374 15.76 18.71 -19.61
CA LEU A 374 14.77 17.76 -20.09
C LEU A 374 15.47 16.45 -20.44
N TYR A 375 15.06 15.37 -19.81
CA TYR A 375 15.72 14.07 -19.87
C TYR A 375 14.78 12.98 -20.37
N VAL A 376 15.37 11.98 -21.03
CA VAL A 376 14.78 10.66 -21.24
C VAL A 376 15.47 9.66 -20.32
N VAL A 377 14.68 8.82 -19.66
CA VAL A 377 15.15 7.71 -18.85
C VAL A 377 14.89 6.38 -19.58
N ASP A 378 15.85 5.45 -19.50
CA ASP A 378 15.78 4.12 -20.10
C ASP A 378 14.90 3.15 -19.28
N GLY A 379 13.63 3.52 -19.06
CA GLY A 379 12.66 2.71 -18.32
C GLY A 379 12.47 1.31 -18.93
N SER A 380 12.52 1.23 -20.26
CA SER A 380 12.44 0.01 -21.06
C SER A 380 13.45 -1.08 -20.65
N LYS A 381 14.59 -0.70 -20.04
CA LYS A 381 15.59 -1.64 -19.52
C LYS A 381 15.01 -2.61 -18.49
N ARG A 382 13.93 -2.22 -17.81
CA ARG A 382 13.34 -2.97 -16.68
C ARG A 382 11.95 -3.45 -16.98
N SER A 383 11.12 -2.57 -17.52
CA SER A 383 9.74 -2.85 -17.80
C SER A 383 9.25 -2.06 -19.00
N SER A 384 8.22 -2.54 -19.68
CA SER A 384 7.49 -1.78 -20.70
C SER A 384 6.47 -0.79 -20.11
N HIS A 385 6.47 -0.56 -18.79
CA HIS A 385 5.64 0.46 -18.18
C HIS A 385 6.09 1.88 -18.55
N SER A 386 5.11 2.77 -18.71
CA SER A 386 5.30 4.16 -19.14
C SER A 386 4.96 5.15 -18.04
N ASN A 387 5.77 6.21 -17.94
CA ASN A 387 5.56 7.29 -16.98
C ASN A 387 6.28 8.58 -17.42
N ALA A 388 5.96 9.70 -16.77
CA ALA A 388 6.71 10.95 -16.82
C ALA A 388 6.64 11.61 -15.43
N TYR A 389 7.65 12.40 -15.07
CA TYR A 389 7.63 13.10 -13.79
C TYR A 389 8.47 14.35 -13.80
N VAL A 390 8.13 15.26 -12.88
CA VAL A 390 8.83 16.52 -12.65
C VAL A 390 9.49 16.52 -11.28
N PHE A 391 10.74 16.96 -11.21
CA PHE A 391 11.46 17.07 -9.95
C PHE A 391 12.44 18.25 -9.92
N GLY A 392 13.05 18.46 -8.77
CA GLY A 392 14.05 19.51 -8.53
C GLY A 392 13.57 20.58 -7.57
N PHE A 393 14.51 21.36 -7.06
CA PHE A 393 14.28 22.34 -6.00
C PHE A 393 14.36 23.77 -6.53
N PHE A 394 13.50 24.66 -6.03
CA PHE A 394 13.41 26.07 -6.43
C PHE A 394 13.46 26.29 -7.95
N LYS A 395 14.48 27.01 -8.42
CA LYS A 395 14.68 27.44 -9.81
C LYS A 395 15.39 26.41 -10.69
N SER A 396 15.71 25.24 -10.17
CA SER A 396 16.41 24.18 -10.90
C SER A 396 15.49 22.97 -11.07
N LYS A 397 14.45 23.12 -11.90
CA LYS A 397 13.49 22.05 -12.18
C LYS A 397 13.92 21.23 -13.40
N ARG A 398 13.56 19.95 -13.38
CA ARG A 398 13.87 18.98 -14.43
C ARG A 398 12.61 18.18 -14.75
N ILE A 399 12.47 17.84 -16.01
CA ILE A 399 11.42 16.96 -16.52
C ILE A 399 12.11 15.68 -16.99
N VAL A 400 11.56 14.52 -16.60
CA VAL A 400 11.97 13.21 -17.11
C VAL A 400 10.78 12.55 -17.78
N VAL A 401 11.02 12.07 -18.99
CA VAL A 401 10.07 11.30 -19.81
C VAL A 401 10.64 9.89 -19.98
N PHE A 402 9.81 8.86 -19.85
CA PHE A 402 10.25 7.49 -20.13
C PHE A 402 10.35 7.28 -21.63
N ASP A 403 11.34 6.50 -22.06
CA ASP A 403 11.46 6.05 -23.46
C ASP A 403 10.20 5.31 -23.95
N THR A 404 9.65 4.43 -23.11
CA THR A 404 8.39 3.71 -23.37
C THR A 404 7.19 4.65 -23.60
N LEU A 405 7.15 5.81 -22.91
CA LEU A 405 6.08 6.79 -23.11
C LEU A 405 6.22 7.49 -24.47
N ILE A 406 7.45 7.78 -24.90
CA ILE A 406 7.74 8.39 -26.20
C ILE A 406 7.38 7.44 -27.35
N GLU A 407 7.55 6.14 -27.17
CA GLU A 407 7.19 5.12 -28.16
C GLU A 407 5.67 4.93 -28.30
N GLN A 408 4.90 5.16 -27.22
CA GLN A 408 3.47 4.85 -27.16
C GLN A 408 2.54 6.05 -27.44
N CYS A 409 3.00 7.26 -27.16
CA CYS A 409 2.19 8.47 -27.23
C CYS A 409 2.67 9.44 -28.32
N THR A 410 1.73 10.17 -28.90
CA THR A 410 2.02 11.30 -29.80
C THR A 410 2.63 12.47 -29.05
N THR A 411 3.26 13.41 -29.77
CA THR A 411 3.84 14.61 -29.17
C THR A 411 2.81 15.38 -28.33
N GLU A 412 1.60 15.58 -28.85
CA GLU A 412 0.54 16.33 -28.21
C GLU A 412 0.03 15.64 -26.94
N GLU A 413 -0.07 14.31 -26.95
CA GLU A 413 -0.43 13.50 -25.78
C GLU A 413 0.63 13.60 -24.69
N ILE A 414 1.92 13.56 -25.05
CA ILE A 414 3.01 13.73 -24.07
C ILE A 414 2.99 15.16 -23.51
N VAL A 415 2.78 16.17 -24.35
CA VAL A 415 2.65 17.56 -23.90
C VAL A 415 1.45 17.74 -22.96
N ALA A 416 0.35 17.04 -23.19
CA ALA A 416 -0.81 17.03 -22.29
C ALA A 416 -0.49 16.41 -20.92
N ILE A 417 0.26 15.30 -20.90
CA ILE A 417 0.77 14.67 -19.67
C ILE A 417 1.72 15.63 -18.94
N ILE A 418 2.66 16.27 -19.65
CA ILE A 418 3.53 17.28 -19.04
C ILE A 418 2.71 18.48 -18.53
N GLY A 419 1.64 18.88 -19.21
CA GLY A 419 0.70 19.88 -18.72
C GLY A 419 0.09 19.51 -17.37
N HIS A 420 -0.30 18.24 -17.20
CA HIS A 420 -0.78 17.69 -15.92
C HIS A 420 0.32 17.74 -14.85
N GLU A 421 1.53 17.27 -15.15
CA GLU A 421 2.68 17.32 -14.23
C GLU A 421 3.03 18.76 -13.79
N LEU A 422 2.95 19.72 -14.72
CA LEU A 422 3.14 21.15 -14.43
C LEU A 422 1.98 21.74 -13.61
N GLY A 423 0.80 21.14 -13.67
CA GLY A 423 -0.32 21.42 -12.77
C GLY A 423 0.02 21.13 -11.31
N HIS A 424 0.68 19.99 -11.03
CA HIS A 424 1.16 19.68 -9.67
C HIS A 424 2.16 20.70 -9.16
N TRP A 425 3.05 21.16 -10.03
CA TRP A 425 3.99 22.23 -9.69
C TRP A 425 3.26 23.56 -9.43
N LYS A 426 2.36 23.98 -10.34
CA LYS A 426 1.67 25.27 -10.27
C LYS A 426 0.83 25.42 -9.00
N LYS A 427 0.23 24.32 -8.54
CA LYS A 427 -0.61 24.27 -7.34
C LYS A 427 0.15 23.89 -6.06
N ASN A 428 1.46 23.73 -6.13
CA ASN A 428 2.34 23.39 -5.01
C ASN A 428 1.94 22.08 -4.30
N HIS A 429 1.47 21.07 -5.03
CA HIS A 429 1.01 19.80 -4.45
C HIS A 429 2.12 19.11 -3.64
N VAL A 430 3.36 19.11 -4.15
CA VAL A 430 4.52 18.54 -3.43
C VAL A 430 4.77 19.25 -2.10
N LEU A 431 4.63 20.58 -2.03
CA LEU A 431 4.82 21.32 -0.78
C LEU A 431 3.70 21.01 0.22
N ARG A 432 2.44 20.93 -0.24
CA ARG A 432 1.29 20.56 0.62
C ARG A 432 1.45 19.16 1.19
N MET A 433 1.83 18.18 0.36
CA MET A 433 2.13 16.82 0.78
C MET A 433 3.28 16.78 1.78
N LEU A 434 4.38 17.50 1.50
CA LEU A 434 5.52 17.59 2.40
C LEU A 434 5.10 18.17 3.76
N SER A 435 4.34 19.27 3.77
CA SER A 435 3.83 19.85 5.02
C SER A 435 2.96 18.88 5.81
N ALA A 436 2.05 18.14 5.15
CA ALA A 436 1.23 17.13 5.81
C ALA A 436 2.08 16.01 6.43
N VAL A 437 3.07 15.50 5.69
CA VAL A 437 4.02 14.48 6.20
C VAL A 437 4.85 15.01 7.37
N GLN A 438 5.22 16.28 7.38
CA GLN A 438 5.96 16.87 8.50
C GLN A 438 5.11 16.99 9.76
N VAL A 439 3.82 17.31 9.62
CA VAL A 439 2.87 17.32 10.74
C VAL A 439 2.69 15.89 11.27
N GLN A 440 2.46 14.92 10.39
CA GLN A 440 2.34 13.52 10.77
C GLN A 440 3.59 13.00 11.49
N THR A 441 4.78 13.25 10.93
CA THR A 441 6.06 12.84 11.54
C THR A 441 6.29 13.48 12.90
N PHE A 442 5.90 14.75 13.07
CA PHE A 442 5.95 15.41 14.38
C PHE A 442 5.03 14.72 15.39
N VAL A 443 3.78 14.45 14.99
CA VAL A 443 2.80 13.76 15.85
C VAL A 443 3.29 12.37 16.24
N ILE A 444 3.91 11.63 15.32
CA ILE A 444 4.53 10.33 15.59
C ILE A 444 5.61 10.44 16.66
N PHE A 445 6.56 11.37 16.53
CA PHE A 445 7.63 11.52 17.51
C PHE A 445 7.15 12.05 18.85
N PHE A 446 6.19 12.97 18.83
CA PHE A 446 5.54 13.44 20.04
C PHE A 446 4.84 12.30 20.77
N ALA A 447 4.05 11.48 20.06
CA ALA A 447 3.43 10.29 20.62
C ALA A 447 4.49 9.33 21.18
N PHE A 448 5.53 9.00 20.41
CA PHE A 448 6.61 8.10 20.83
C PHE A 448 7.32 8.59 22.10
N SER A 449 7.38 9.91 22.35
CA SER A 449 7.96 10.45 23.58
C SER A 449 7.28 9.97 24.87
N HIS A 450 6.02 9.55 24.78
CA HIS A 450 5.28 8.96 25.90
C HIS A 450 5.52 7.45 26.06
N PHE A 451 6.01 6.75 25.04
CA PHE A 451 6.21 5.29 25.06
C PHE A 451 7.68 4.89 25.24
N ILE A 452 8.62 5.76 24.90
CA ILE A 452 10.05 5.42 24.86
C ILE A 452 10.61 4.85 26.18
N GLY A 453 10.09 5.30 27.32
CA GLY A 453 10.50 4.87 28.67
C GLY A 453 9.46 4.00 29.39
N GLU A 454 8.44 3.51 28.68
CA GLU A 454 7.36 2.74 29.28
C GLU A 454 7.76 1.27 29.43
N GLU A 455 8.26 0.90 30.62
CA GLU A 455 8.74 -0.45 30.92
C GLU A 455 7.70 -1.54 30.64
N ALA A 456 6.41 -1.26 30.88
CA ALA A 456 5.34 -2.22 30.62
C ALA A 456 5.31 -2.67 29.16
N MET A 457 5.55 -1.74 28.21
CA MET A 457 5.62 -2.05 26.79
C MET A 457 6.75 -3.04 26.49
N TYR A 458 7.97 -2.76 26.95
CA TYR A 458 9.12 -3.63 26.69
C TYR A 458 8.95 -5.01 27.32
N ARG A 459 8.48 -5.07 28.57
CA ARG A 459 8.24 -6.33 29.28
C ARG A 459 7.15 -7.17 28.62
N SER A 460 6.10 -6.55 28.08
CA SER A 460 5.06 -7.27 27.33
C SER A 460 5.63 -8.02 26.12
N PHE A 461 6.73 -7.56 25.53
CA PHE A 461 7.43 -8.25 24.44
C PHE A 461 8.68 -9.00 24.92
N GLY A 462 8.80 -9.34 26.21
CA GLY A 462 9.92 -10.15 26.72
C GLY A 462 11.28 -9.42 26.77
N MET A 463 11.29 -8.09 26.84
CA MET A 463 12.52 -7.30 27.00
C MET A 463 12.67 -6.77 28.43
N ASP A 464 13.82 -7.07 29.06
CA ASP A 464 14.21 -6.51 30.36
C ASP A 464 14.97 -5.17 30.23
N THR A 465 15.38 -4.82 29.01
CA THR A 465 16.08 -3.56 28.70
C THR A 465 15.23 -2.71 27.78
N MET A 466 15.52 -1.41 27.71
CA MET A 466 14.78 -0.45 26.89
C MET A 466 15.61 0.16 25.75
N PRO A 467 16.15 -0.63 24.79
CA PRO A 467 16.87 -0.06 23.65
C PRO A 467 15.93 0.79 22.80
N VAL A 468 16.36 1.99 22.45
CA VAL A 468 15.49 3.00 21.80
C VAL A 468 14.95 2.51 20.46
N LEU A 469 15.77 1.82 19.66
CA LEU A 469 15.36 1.28 18.36
C LEU A 469 14.25 0.23 18.50
N ILE A 470 14.35 -0.64 19.51
CA ILE A 470 13.37 -1.70 19.74
C ILE A 470 12.07 -1.09 20.26
N GLY A 471 12.15 -0.12 21.18
CA GLY A 471 10.99 0.62 21.65
C GLY A 471 10.24 1.34 20.53
N PHE A 472 10.98 1.97 19.60
CA PHE A 472 10.39 2.58 18.42
C PHE A 472 9.67 1.55 17.53
N THR A 473 10.26 0.35 17.38
CA THR A 473 9.65 -0.74 16.62
C THR A 473 8.33 -1.22 17.24
N PHE A 474 8.29 -1.40 18.57
CA PHE A 474 7.05 -1.77 19.28
C PHE A 474 5.99 -0.67 19.20
N PHE A 475 6.41 0.59 19.33
CA PHE A 475 5.52 1.73 19.13
C PHE A 475 4.92 1.76 17.72
N GLN A 476 5.70 1.45 16.68
CA GLN A 476 5.18 1.37 15.31
C GLN A 476 4.08 0.32 15.15
N TYR A 477 4.16 -0.81 15.86
CA TYR A 477 3.08 -1.80 15.86
C TYR A 477 1.79 -1.28 16.51
N LEU A 478 1.90 -0.51 17.60
CA LEU A 478 0.73 0.12 18.25
C LEU A 478 0.11 1.22 17.38
N TYR A 479 0.96 1.94 16.64
CA TYR A 479 0.56 3.04 15.77
C TYR A 479 -0.11 2.58 14.46
N GLN A 480 -0.01 1.29 14.09
CA GLN A 480 -0.49 0.74 12.82
C GLN A 480 -1.94 1.13 12.45
N PRO A 481 -2.96 1.05 13.33
CA PRO A 481 -4.33 1.45 12.97
C PRO A 481 -4.46 2.93 12.61
N LEU A 482 -3.73 3.79 13.33
CA LEU A 482 -3.70 5.22 13.05
C LEU A 482 -2.99 5.50 11.72
N ASP A 483 -1.92 4.75 11.43
CA ASP A 483 -1.22 4.83 10.15
C ASP A 483 -2.11 4.48 8.96
N SER A 484 -2.95 3.44 9.07
CA SER A 484 -3.95 3.08 8.05
C SER A 484 -4.94 4.22 7.79
N LEU A 485 -5.42 4.89 8.84
CA LEU A 485 -6.33 6.04 8.70
C LEU A 485 -5.64 7.25 8.06
N LEU A 486 -4.40 7.53 8.45
CA LEU A 486 -3.62 8.63 7.88
C LEU A 486 -3.23 8.35 6.43
N THR A 487 -2.94 7.10 6.08
CA THR A 487 -2.72 6.66 4.71
C THR A 487 -3.98 6.87 3.86
N PHE A 488 -5.16 6.50 4.38
CA PHE A 488 -6.43 6.79 3.71
C PHE A 488 -6.62 8.30 3.47
N ALA A 489 -6.40 9.13 4.49
CA ALA A 489 -6.50 10.59 4.37
C ALA A 489 -5.50 11.17 3.34
N SER A 490 -4.27 10.64 3.33
CA SER A 490 -3.24 10.99 2.35
C SER A 490 -3.65 10.63 0.93
N ASN A 491 -4.25 9.44 0.72
CA ASN A 491 -4.76 9.02 -0.59
C ASN A 491 -5.92 9.90 -1.07
N VAL A 492 -6.84 10.31 -0.17
CA VAL A 492 -7.90 11.28 -0.51
C VAL A 492 -7.31 12.61 -0.97
N MET A 493 -6.30 13.13 -0.27
CA MET A 493 -5.61 14.36 -0.64
C MET A 493 -4.89 14.22 -2.00
N SER A 494 -4.21 13.09 -2.22
CA SER A 494 -3.56 12.76 -3.50
C SER A 494 -4.57 12.74 -4.66
N ARG A 495 -5.70 12.05 -4.49
CA ARG A 495 -6.77 11.99 -5.51
C ARG A 495 -7.31 13.37 -5.86
N LYS A 496 -7.47 14.25 -4.87
CA LYS A 496 -7.87 15.65 -5.12
C LYS A 496 -6.81 16.39 -5.94
N HIS A 497 -5.53 16.21 -5.62
CA HIS A 497 -4.43 16.81 -6.38
C HIS A 497 -4.40 16.36 -7.84
N GLU A 498 -4.74 15.10 -8.13
CA GLU A 498 -4.85 14.59 -9.50
C GLU A 498 -5.95 15.28 -10.30
N PHE A 499 -7.16 15.40 -9.75
CA PHE A 499 -8.25 16.13 -10.41
C PHE A 499 -7.89 17.60 -10.66
N GLU A 500 -7.23 18.23 -9.69
CA GLU A 500 -6.75 19.60 -9.83
C GLU A 500 -5.69 19.76 -10.93
N ALA A 501 -4.85 18.75 -11.16
CA ALA A 501 -3.84 18.72 -12.23
C ALA A 501 -4.46 18.41 -13.61
N ASP A 502 -5.44 17.51 -13.68
CA ASP A 502 -6.24 17.24 -14.87
C ASP A 502 -6.99 18.49 -15.34
N GLU A 503 -7.65 19.17 -14.41
CA GLU A 503 -8.34 20.44 -14.65
C GLU A 503 -7.38 21.50 -15.18
N PHE A 504 -6.15 21.54 -14.65
CA PHE A 504 -5.12 22.48 -15.11
C PHE A 504 -4.71 22.21 -16.55
N SER A 505 -4.40 20.96 -16.91
CA SER A 505 -4.02 20.59 -18.29
C SER A 505 -5.17 20.84 -19.27
N LYS A 506 -6.41 20.52 -18.88
CA LYS A 506 -7.61 20.85 -19.64
C LYS A 506 -7.75 22.35 -19.92
N LYS A 507 -7.53 23.20 -18.91
CA LYS A 507 -7.59 24.67 -19.06
C LYS A 507 -6.54 25.22 -20.02
N LEU A 508 -5.45 24.49 -20.26
CA LEU A 508 -4.43 24.84 -21.25
C LEU A 508 -4.82 24.48 -22.70
N GLY A 509 -5.95 23.79 -22.88
CA GLY A 509 -6.45 23.33 -24.17
C GLY A 509 -6.21 21.84 -24.46
N TYR A 510 -5.55 21.11 -23.56
CA TYR A 510 -5.12 19.72 -23.79
C TYR A 510 -6.10 18.65 -23.26
N GLY A 511 -7.38 18.99 -23.06
CA GLY A 511 -8.33 18.07 -22.44
C GLY A 511 -8.55 16.78 -23.25
N LYS A 512 -8.61 16.89 -24.59
CA LYS A 512 -8.82 15.73 -25.47
C LYS A 512 -7.57 14.84 -25.51
N GLU A 513 -6.41 15.45 -25.62
CA GLU A 513 -5.10 14.81 -25.68
C GLU A 513 -4.80 14.10 -24.36
N LEU A 514 -5.10 14.73 -23.22
CA LEU A 514 -4.97 14.12 -21.89
C LEU A 514 -5.91 12.92 -21.73
N ALA A 515 -7.17 13.04 -22.14
CA ALA A 515 -8.11 11.92 -22.08
C ALA A 515 -7.60 10.73 -22.93
N SER A 516 -7.13 11.00 -24.15
CA SER A 516 -6.54 9.99 -25.05
C SER A 516 -5.31 9.33 -24.42
N SER A 517 -4.39 10.14 -23.87
CA SER A 517 -3.15 9.65 -23.29
C SER A 517 -3.38 8.80 -22.04
N LEU A 518 -4.34 9.17 -21.18
CA LEU A 518 -4.73 8.38 -20.01
C LEU A 518 -5.32 7.02 -20.39
N ILE A 519 -6.15 6.96 -21.43
CA ILE A 519 -6.70 5.70 -21.96
C ILE A 519 -5.57 4.81 -22.48
N LYS A 520 -4.66 5.36 -23.30
CA LYS A 520 -3.50 4.62 -23.83
C LYS A 520 -2.63 4.09 -22.70
N LEU A 521 -2.27 4.92 -21.73
CA LEU A 521 -1.46 4.50 -20.58
C LEU A 521 -2.14 3.40 -19.77
N GLN A 522 -3.46 3.47 -19.59
CA GLN A 522 -4.21 2.43 -18.90
C GLN A 522 -4.17 1.09 -19.65
N ILE A 523 -4.31 1.13 -20.98
CA ILE A 523 -4.26 -0.07 -21.83
C ILE A 523 -2.85 -0.67 -21.85
N GLU A 524 -1.82 0.14 -22.12
CA GLU A 524 -0.43 -0.30 -22.22
C GLU A 524 0.10 -0.84 -20.89
N ASN A 525 -0.28 -0.23 -19.77
CA ASN A 525 0.08 -0.71 -18.44
C ASN A 525 -0.83 -1.85 -17.92
N LYS A 526 -1.83 -2.28 -18.71
CA LYS A 526 -2.88 -3.25 -18.30
C LYS A 526 -3.50 -2.88 -16.95
N GLY A 527 -3.69 -1.59 -16.72
CA GLY A 527 -4.20 -1.07 -15.45
C GLY A 527 -5.65 -1.51 -15.21
N ASN A 528 -6.06 -1.59 -13.95
CA ASN A 528 -7.41 -1.98 -13.58
C ASN A 528 -8.48 -0.99 -14.09
N MET A 529 -9.37 -1.46 -14.95
CA MET A 529 -10.36 -0.62 -15.64
C MET A 529 -11.72 -0.56 -14.96
N ASN A 530 -11.97 -1.41 -13.96
CA ASN A 530 -13.22 -1.46 -13.20
C ASN A 530 -12.94 -1.78 -11.72
N PRO A 531 -12.24 -0.89 -10.99
CA PRO A 531 -11.91 -1.14 -9.60
C PRO A 531 -13.14 -1.12 -8.69
N ASP A 532 -13.11 -1.91 -7.60
CA ASP A 532 -14.12 -1.81 -6.55
C ASP A 532 -14.05 -0.43 -5.88
N PRO A 533 -15.18 0.29 -5.68
CA PRO A 533 -15.16 1.64 -5.14
C PRO A 533 -14.55 1.76 -3.74
N LEU A 534 -14.72 0.75 -2.89
CA LEU A 534 -14.16 0.77 -1.54
C LEU A 534 -12.66 0.47 -1.57
N TYR A 535 -12.25 -0.49 -2.41
CA TYR A 535 -10.84 -0.78 -2.66
C TYR A 535 -10.09 0.45 -3.20
N SER A 536 -10.62 1.09 -4.25
CA SER A 536 -9.98 2.26 -4.86
C SER A 536 -9.96 3.46 -3.92
N ALA A 537 -11.01 3.65 -3.10
CA ALA A 537 -11.02 4.71 -2.10
C ALA A 537 -9.90 4.54 -1.07
N TYR A 538 -9.61 3.31 -0.66
CA TYR A 538 -8.58 3.03 0.35
C TYR A 538 -7.17 2.98 -0.23
N HIS A 539 -6.95 2.27 -1.35
CA HIS A 539 -5.61 1.98 -1.86
C HIS A 539 -5.10 2.92 -2.96
N TYR A 540 -5.98 3.57 -3.74
CA TYR A 540 -5.52 4.31 -4.90
C TYR A 540 -5.16 5.77 -4.56
N SER A 541 -3.91 6.15 -4.81
CA SER A 541 -3.45 7.53 -4.79
C SER A 541 -3.89 8.33 -6.01
N HIS A 542 -4.23 7.65 -7.12
CA HIS A 542 -4.81 8.23 -8.33
C HIS A 542 -6.27 7.81 -8.49
N PRO A 543 -7.19 8.71 -8.87
CA PRO A 543 -8.57 8.33 -9.14
C PRO A 543 -8.65 7.32 -10.31
N PRO A 544 -9.60 6.37 -10.28
CA PRO A 544 -9.88 5.49 -11.41
C PRO A 544 -10.03 6.24 -12.73
N LEU A 545 -9.61 5.62 -13.84
CA LEU A 545 -9.63 6.23 -15.18
C LEU A 545 -10.98 6.86 -15.52
N VAL A 546 -12.09 6.16 -15.24
CA VAL A 546 -13.44 6.65 -15.55
C VAL A 546 -13.77 7.94 -14.79
N GLU A 547 -13.35 8.04 -13.52
CA GLU A 547 -13.57 9.27 -12.73
C GLU A 547 -12.83 10.45 -13.33
N ARG A 548 -11.57 10.24 -13.76
CA ARG A 548 -10.75 11.27 -14.42
C ARG A 548 -11.33 11.69 -15.77
N LEU A 549 -11.73 10.73 -16.61
CA LEU A 549 -12.34 11.01 -17.91
C LEU A 549 -13.65 11.80 -17.77
N ASN A 550 -14.48 11.47 -16.78
CA ASN A 550 -15.70 12.23 -16.51
C ASN A 550 -15.39 13.68 -16.13
N ALA A 551 -14.41 13.90 -15.24
CA ALA A 551 -13.98 15.25 -14.85
C ALA A 551 -13.38 16.05 -16.04
N ILE A 552 -12.59 15.39 -16.89
CA ILE A 552 -11.99 16.01 -18.08
C ILE A 552 -13.06 16.36 -19.12
N ASN A 553 -14.10 15.53 -19.29
CA ASN A 553 -15.16 15.76 -20.26
C ASN A 553 -16.29 16.69 -19.77
N ASP A 554 -16.27 17.08 -18.49
CA ASP A 554 -17.29 17.97 -17.90
C ASP A 554 -17.29 19.37 -18.57
N PRO A 555 -18.39 19.78 -19.22
CA PRO A 555 -18.45 21.07 -19.91
C PRO A 555 -18.39 22.30 -18.99
N GLU A 556 -18.64 22.16 -17.67
CA GLU A 556 -18.62 23.30 -16.74
C GLU A 556 -17.21 23.86 -16.48
N VAL A 557 -16.16 23.08 -16.79
CA VAL A 557 -14.77 23.53 -16.76
C VAL A 557 -14.37 24.02 -18.17
N ALA A 558 -14.83 25.20 -18.56
CA ALA A 558 -14.50 25.76 -19.87
C ALA A 558 -12.98 26.03 -20.01
N PRO A 559 -12.36 25.72 -21.17
CA PRO A 559 -10.99 26.14 -21.44
C PRO A 559 -10.92 27.66 -21.38
N LYS A 560 -9.88 28.21 -20.72
CA LYS A 560 -9.60 29.63 -20.85
C LYS A 560 -9.06 29.87 -22.26
N THR A 561 -9.91 30.37 -23.14
CA THR A 561 -9.45 31.10 -24.31
C THR A 561 -8.79 32.38 -23.82
N GLU A 562 -7.45 32.37 -23.72
CA GLU A 562 -6.64 33.58 -23.78
C GLU A 562 -6.09 33.72 -25.20
#